data_AF-A0ABD5S3T9-F1
#
_entry.id   AF-A0ABD5S3T9-F1
#
_cell.length_a   1.000
_cell.length_b   1.000
_cell.length_c   1.000
_cell.angle_alpha   90.00
_cell.angle_beta   90.00
_cell.angle_gamma   90.00
#
_symmetry.space_group_name_H-M   'P 1'
#
loop_
_entity.id
_entity.type
_entity.pdbx_description
1 polymer ?
#
loop_
_entity_poly.entity_id
_entity_poly.type
_entity_poly.pdbx_seq_one_letter_code
_entity_poly.pdbx_strand_id
1 'polypeptide(L)'
;MSTSAGIRFGSRELIDLLVAWVALGVAFAVFFAGGGTGFLQGLLAGEGLALLVVSLSTAGVGFLLHELAHKVVAVRFGQVAEFRADYGMLFVA
;
A
#
# COMPACT_ATOMS: atom_id res chain seq x y z
N MET A 1 24.28 27.93 -1.83
CA MET A 1 24.45 26.48 -1.60
C MET A 1 23.05 25.86 -1.60
N SER A 2 22.69 25.11 -2.64
CA SER A 2 21.39 24.45 -2.70
C SER A 2 21.42 23.27 -1.73
N THR A 3 20.68 23.39 -0.63
CA THR A 3 20.51 22.30 0.33
C THR A 3 19.83 21.15 -0.40
N SER A 4 20.47 19.99 -0.47
CA SER A 4 19.82 18.75 -0.89
C SER A 4 18.49 18.64 -0.15
N ALA A 5 17.37 18.80 -0.86
CA ALA A 5 16.07 18.53 -0.28
C ALA A 5 16.04 17.03 0.02
N GLY A 6 16.39 16.67 1.26
CA GLY A 6 16.41 15.27 1.68
C GLY A 6 15.02 14.66 1.56
N ILE A 7 14.96 13.39 1.21
CA ILE A 7 13.70 12.63 1.26
C ILE A 7 13.30 12.55 2.74
N ARG A 8 12.20 13.22 3.10
CA ARG A 8 11.64 13.19 4.46
C ARG A 8 10.25 12.60 4.40
N PHE A 9 9.92 11.72 5.34
CA PHE A 9 8.59 11.17 5.49
C PHE A 9 7.91 11.78 6.71
N GLY A 10 6.68 12.25 6.52
CA GLY A 10 5.84 12.71 7.63
C GLY A 10 5.27 11.52 8.39
N SER A 11 4.98 11.68 9.69
CA SER A 11 4.30 10.63 10.47
C SER A 11 2.95 10.26 9.86
N ARG A 12 2.21 11.26 9.35
CA ARG A 12 0.92 11.03 8.67
C ARG A 12 1.08 10.26 7.37
N GLU A 13 2.06 10.64 6.54
CA GLU A 13 2.37 9.93 5.30
C GLU A 13 2.71 8.45 5.53
N LEU A 14 3.49 8.13 6.57
CA LEU A 14 3.82 6.75 6.91
C LEU A 14 2.58 5.96 7.34
N ILE A 15 1.68 6.59 8.11
CA ILE A 15 0.41 5.97 8.51
C ILE A 15 -0.48 5.74 7.28
N ASP A 16 -0.63 6.75 6.43
CA ASP A 16 -1.42 6.66 5.21
C ASP A 16 -0.88 5.58 4.27
N LEU A 17 0.45 5.50 4.10
CA LEU A 17 1.11 4.43 3.32
C LEU A 17 0.86 3.05 3.91
N LEU A 18 0.97 2.90 5.24
CA LEU A 18 0.75 1.61 5.91
C LEU A 18 -0.72 1.17 5.80
N VAL A 19 -1.65 2.11 5.98
CA VAL A 19 -3.09 1.83 5.82
C VAL A 19 -3.40 1.44 4.38
N ALA A 20 -2.90 2.20 3.39
CA ALA A 20 -3.11 1.89 1.97
C ALA A 20 -2.49 0.54 1.59
N TRP A 21 -1.29 0.24 2.09
CA TRP A 21 -0.60 -1.03 1.86
C TRP A 21 -1.41 -2.23 2.39
N VAL A 22 -1.89 -2.14 3.63
CA VAL A 22 -2.70 -3.20 4.24
C VAL A 22 -4.04 -3.33 3.54
N ALA A 23 -4.75 -2.23 3.30
CA ALA A 23 -6.06 -2.24 2.65
C ALA A 23 -6.00 -2.88 1.26
N LEU A 24 -5.04 -2.45 0.43
CA LEU A 24 -4.86 -2.99 -0.92
C LEU A 24 -4.44 -4.47 -0.87
N GLY A 25 -3.55 -4.84 0.06
CA GLY A 25 -3.15 -6.23 0.27
C GLY A 25 -4.32 -7.15 0.64
N VAL A 26 -5.20 -6.69 1.54
CA VAL A 26 -6.44 -7.40 1.90
C VAL A 26 -7.39 -7.48 0.70
N ALA A 27 -7.59 -6.40 -0.03
CA ALA A 27 -8.47 -6.37 -1.21
C ALA A 27 -8.04 -7.41 -2.25
N PHE A 28 -6.75 -7.49 -2.58
CA PHE A 28 -6.23 -8.51 -3.50
C PHE A 28 -6.36 -9.93 -2.94
N ALA A 29 -6.12 -10.13 -1.65
CA ALA A 29 -6.26 -11.45 -1.04
C ALA A 29 -7.72 -11.95 -1.11
N VAL A 30 -8.67 -11.06 -0.82
CA VAL A 30 -10.11 -11.34 -0.94
C VAL A 30 -10.50 -11.62 -2.39
N PHE A 31 -10.00 -10.83 -3.33
CA PHE A 31 -10.23 -11.02 -4.75
C PHE A 31 -9.76 -12.40 -5.22
N PHE A 32 -8.52 -12.79 -4.89
CA PHE A 32 -7.96 -14.10 -5.28
C PHE A 32 -8.60 -15.28 -4.57
N ALA A 33 -9.15 -15.09 -3.36
CA ALA A 33 -9.92 -16.10 -2.66
C ALA A 33 -11.34 -16.30 -3.23
N GLY A 34 -11.73 -15.59 -4.29
CA GLY A 34 -13.06 -15.69 -4.90
C GLY A 34 -14.13 -14.85 -4.17
N GLY A 35 -13.72 -13.80 -3.45
CA GLY A 35 -14.60 -12.91 -2.71
C GLY A 35 -14.59 -13.15 -1.19
N GLY A 36 -15.33 -12.32 -0.45
CA GLY A 36 -15.27 -12.28 1.02
C GLY A 36 -15.59 -13.61 1.71
N THR A 37 -16.60 -14.33 1.21
CA THR A 37 -16.96 -15.65 1.74
C THR A 37 -15.85 -16.68 1.53
N GLY A 38 -15.23 -16.69 0.35
CA GLY A 38 -14.10 -17.58 0.04
C GLY A 38 -12.87 -17.25 0.88
N PHE A 39 -12.60 -15.96 1.11
CA PHE A 39 -11.52 -15.53 1.99
C PHE A 39 -11.73 -15.99 3.45
N LEU A 40 -12.93 -15.81 4.00
CA LEU A 40 -13.24 -16.22 5.38
C LEU A 40 -13.15 -17.74 5.57
N GLN A 41 -13.67 -18.52 4.60
CA GLN A 41 -13.54 -19.97 4.62
C GLN A 41 -12.07 -20.40 4.50
N GLY A 42 -11.33 -19.78 3.59
CA GLY A 42 -9.90 -20.02 3.43
C GLY A 42 -9.11 -19.66 4.69
N LEU A 43 -9.52 -18.65 5.46
CA LEU A 43 -8.86 -18.27 6.71
C LEU A 43 -8.96 -19.38 7.76
N LEU A 44 -10.11 -20.06 7.85
CA LEU A 44 -10.31 -21.21 8.74
C LEU A 44 -9.49 -22.44 8.30
N ALA A 45 -9.25 -22.57 7.00
CA ALA A 45 -8.45 -23.65 6.42
C ALA A 45 -6.94 -23.33 6.31
N GLY A 46 -6.53 -22.10 6.59
CA GLY A 46 -5.15 -21.61 6.48
C GLY A 46 -4.75 -21.05 5.11
N GLU A 47 -5.49 -21.37 4.05
CA GLU A 47 -5.24 -20.88 2.68
C GLU A 47 -5.43 -19.36 2.54
N GLY A 48 -6.41 -18.79 3.24
CA GLY A 48 -6.68 -17.35 3.23
C GLY A 48 -5.52 -16.54 3.83
N LEU A 49 -4.83 -17.09 4.84
CA LEU A 49 -3.64 -16.47 5.39
C LEU A 49 -2.48 -16.48 4.39
N ALA A 50 -2.28 -17.61 3.70
CA ALA A 50 -1.26 -17.72 2.66
C ALA A 50 -1.50 -16.70 1.53
N LEU A 51 -2.75 -16.58 1.06
CA LEU A 51 -3.12 -15.57 0.07
C LEU A 51 -2.86 -14.15 0.57
N LEU A 52 -3.22 -13.83 1.81
CA LEU A 52 -2.96 -12.51 2.40
C LEU A 52 -1.46 -12.18 2.44
N VAL A 53 -0.62 -13.11 2.90
CA VAL A 53 0.83 -12.91 2.94
C VAL A 53 1.40 -12.71 1.54
N VAL A 54 0.98 -13.53 0.57
CA VAL A 54 1.42 -13.41 -0.82
C VAL A 54 0.98 -12.07 -1.41
N SER A 55 -0.28 -11.64 -1.21
CA SER A 55 -0.80 -10.37 -1.72
C SER A 55 -0.09 -9.17 -1.10
N LEU A 56 0.14 -9.14 0.22
CA LEU A 56 0.90 -8.08 0.89
C LEU A 56 2.34 -7.99 0.39
N SER A 57 2.99 -9.15 0.17
CA SER A 57 4.39 -9.22 -0.24
C SER A 57 4.61 -8.90 -1.72
N THR A 58 3.60 -9.10 -2.56
CA THR A 58 3.70 -8.89 -4.02
C THR A 58 3.04 -7.57 -4.42
N ALA A 59 1.72 -7.53 -4.51
CA ALA A 59 0.96 -6.35 -4.88
C ALA A 59 1.20 -5.20 -3.90
N GLY A 60 1.21 -5.50 -2.60
CA GLY A 60 1.44 -4.49 -1.57
C GLY A 60 2.84 -3.85 -1.64
N VAL A 61 3.90 -4.66 -1.77
CA VAL A 61 5.26 -4.14 -1.96
C VAL A 61 5.39 -3.41 -3.31
N GLY A 62 4.75 -3.90 -4.37
CA GLY A 62 4.69 -3.22 -5.66
C GLY A 62 4.10 -1.81 -5.56
N PHE A 63 2.99 -1.67 -4.82
CA PHE A 63 2.39 -0.37 -4.50
C PHE A 63 3.35 0.53 -3.71
N LEU A 64 3.99 0.02 -2.66
CA LEU A 64 4.95 0.80 -1.86
C LEU A 64 6.10 1.31 -2.73
N LEU A 65 6.68 0.46 -3.57
CA LEU A 65 7.76 0.82 -4.49
C LEU A 65 7.30 1.85 -5.52
N HIS A 66 6.08 1.73 -6.04
CA HIS A 66 5.49 2.69 -6.97
C HIS A 66 5.39 4.10 -6.36
N GLU A 67 4.80 4.21 -5.18
CA GLU A 67 4.63 5.49 -4.51
C GLU A 67 5.96 6.11 -4.07
N LEU A 68 6.90 5.28 -3.60
CA LEU A 68 8.25 5.75 -3.29
C LEU A 68 8.96 6.27 -4.53
N ALA A 69 8.80 5.61 -5.68
CA ALA A 69 9.40 6.06 -6.93
C ALA A 69 8.88 7.45 -7.34
N HIS A 70 7.56 7.67 -7.26
CA HIS A 70 6.97 9.00 -7.50
C HIS A 70 7.58 10.06 -6.61
N LYS A 71 7.67 9.79 -5.30
CA LYS A 71 8.26 10.72 -4.34
C LYS A 71 9.72 10.98 -4.61
N VAL A 72 10.52 9.93 -4.85
CA VAL A 72 11.95 10.06 -5.14
C VAL A 72 12.18 10.91 -6.38
N VAL A 73 11.41 10.67 -7.45
CA VAL A 73 11.50 11.45 -8.68
C VAL A 73 11.10 12.90 -8.41
N ALA A 74 9.96 13.14 -7.77
CA ALA A 74 9.50 14.50 -7.45
C ALA A 74 10.55 15.31 -6.65
N VAL A 75 11.08 14.72 -5.57
CA VAL A 75 12.10 15.37 -4.73
C VAL A 75 13.40 15.63 -5.51
N ARG A 76 13.82 14.70 -6.39
CA ARG A 76 14.99 14.91 -7.26
C ARG A 76 14.82 16.09 -8.22
N PHE A 77 13.60 16.38 -8.65
CA PHE A 77 13.27 17.53 -9.50
C PHE A 77 12.82 18.77 -8.71
N GLY A 78 13.13 18.83 -7.41
CA GLY A 78 12.86 20.00 -6.55
C GLY A 78 11.40 20.18 -6.17
N GLN A 79 10.55 19.19 -6.40
CA GLN A 79 9.14 19.20 -6.00
C GLN A 79 8.95 18.61 -4.61
N VAL A 80 7.93 19.09 -3.90
CA VAL A 80 7.49 18.50 -2.63
C VAL A 80 6.43 17.43 -2.94
N ALA A 81 6.67 16.21 -2.45
CA ALA A 81 5.73 15.10 -2.57
C ALA A 81 5.49 14.45 -1.20
N GLU A 82 4.22 14.30 -0.83
CA GLU A 82 3.74 13.63 0.37
C GLU A 82 2.61 12.69 -0.05
N PHE A 83 2.75 11.38 0.20
CA PHE A 83 1.64 10.46 0.00
C PHE A 83 0.52 10.77 1.00
N ARG A 84 -0.71 10.87 0.49
CA ARG A 84 -1.92 11.04 1.30
C ARG A 84 -2.98 10.09 0.79
N ALA A 85 -3.41 9.18 1.66
CA ALA A 85 -4.46 8.25 1.33
C ALA A 85 -5.81 9.01 1.29
N ASP A 86 -6.54 8.86 0.18
CA ASP A 86 -7.96 9.19 0.15
C ASP A 86 -8.73 8.00 0.72
N TYR A 87 -9.09 8.11 1.99
CA TYR A 87 -9.83 7.08 2.72
C TYR A 87 -11.22 6.80 2.13
N GLY A 88 -11.82 7.77 1.42
CA GLY A 88 -13.10 7.56 0.73
C GLY A 88 -12.94 6.63 -0.47
N MET A 89 -11.88 6.83 -1.26
CA MET A 89 -11.56 5.93 -2.37
C MET A 89 -11.08 4.57 -1.88
N LEU A 90 -10.31 4.52 -0.78
CA LEU A 90 -9.82 3.29 -0.18
C LEU A 90 -10.96 2.36 0.30
N PHE A 91 -12.13 2.93 0.62
CA PHE A 91 -13.32 2.18 1.01
C PHE A 91 -14.09 1.59 -0.17
N VAL A 92 -13.98 2.21 -1.35
CA VAL A 92 -14.72 1.81 -2.56
C VAL A 92 -13.95 0.78 -3.39
N ALA A 93 -12.62 0.82 -3.34
CA ALA A 93 -11.72 -0.11 -4.03
C ALA A 93 -11.79 -1.53 -3.44
#